data_AF-A0A9E3LH18-F1
#
_entry.id   AF-A0A9E3LH18-F1
#
_cell.length_a   1.000
_cell.length_b   1.000
_cell.length_c   1.000
_cell.angle_alpha   90.00
_cell.angle_beta   90.00
_cell.angle_gamma   90.00
#
_symmetry.space_group_name_H-M   'P 1'
#
loop_
_entity.id
_entity.type
_entity.pdbx_description
1 polymer ?
#
loop_
_entity_poly.entity_id
_entity_poly.type
_entity_poly.pdbx_seq_one_letter_code
_entity_poly.pdbx_strand_id
1 'polypeptide(L)' 'MVFQLGFSHDVHYNIPEGIEVAIDKQTAIKVKGIDKELVGKVCADIKFLKPVEPYKGKGITSSDQFVLRKEGKKK' A
#
# COMPACT_ATOMS: atom_id res chain seq x y z
N MET A 1 -0.35 -8.92 -9.84
CA MET A 1 -1.36 -8.58 -8.81
C MET A 1 -2.20 -7.42 -9.31
N VAL A 2 -3.49 -7.39 -8.98
CA VAL A 2 -4.43 -6.37 -9.45
C VAL A 2 -4.95 -5.59 -8.26
N PHE A 3 -4.89 -4.26 -8.32
CA PHE A 3 -5.31 -3.37 -7.24
C PHE A 3 -6.48 -2.47 -7.68
N GLN A 4 -7.54 -2.48 -6.87
CA GLN A 4 -8.69 -1.59 -7.01
C GLN A 4 -8.55 -0.41 -6.04
N LEU A 5 -7.89 0.65 -6.50
CA LEU A 5 -7.54 1.80 -5.66
C LEU A 5 -8.53 2.97 -5.80
N GLY A 6 -9.65 2.77 -6.49
CA GLY A 6 -10.63 3.81 -6.79
C GLY A 6 -10.23 4.70 -7.98
N PHE A 7 -9.30 4.22 -8.81
CA PHE A 7 -9.09 4.74 -10.16
C PHE A 7 -10.13 4.13 -11.11
N SER A 8 -10.31 4.74 -12.28
CA SER A 8 -11.25 4.26 -13.31
C SER A 8 -10.81 2.94 -13.96
N HIS A 9 -9.55 2.53 -13.77
CA HIS A 9 -8.98 1.29 -14.28
C HIS A 9 -8.24 0.56 -13.17
N ASP A 10 -8.08 -0.74 -13.36
CA ASP A 10 -7.35 -1.61 -12.46
C ASP A 10 -5.84 -1.36 -12.54
N VAL A 11 -5.16 -1.33 -11.39
CA VAL A 11 -3.71 -1.14 -11.33
C VAL A 11 -3.02 -2.50 -11.25
N HIS A 12 -2.27 -2.84 -12.30
CA HIS A 12 -1.50 -4.07 -12.37
C HIS A 12 -0.10 -3.86 -11.78
N TYR A 13 0.26 -4.69 -10.80
CA TYR A 13 1.59 -4.71 -10.19
C TYR A 13 2.25 -6.08 -10.39
N ASN A 14 3.44 -6.10 -10.99
CA ASN A 14 4.21 -7.32 -11.21
C ASN A 14 5.06 -7.61 -9.96
N ILE A 15 4.87 -8.79 -9.38
CA ILE A 15 5.63 -9.23 -8.22
C ILE A 15 6.97 -9.79 -8.74
N PRO A 16 8.12 -9.28 -8.26
CA PRO A 16 9.42 -9.81 -8.65
C PRO A 16 9.65 -11.22 -8.08
N GLU A 17 10.50 -12.00 -8.73
CA GLU A 17 10.81 -13.36 -8.32
C GLU A 17 11.43 -13.41 -6.91
N GLY A 18 11.06 -14.42 -6.12
CA GLY A 18 11.55 -14.58 -4.74
C GLY A 18 10.76 -13.84 -3.67
N ILE A 19 9.65 -13.17 -4.05
CA ILE A 19 8.70 -12.56 -3.11
C ILE A 19 7.35 -13.26 -3.20
N GLU A 20 6.87 -13.70 -2.04
CA GLU A 20 5.52 -14.23 -1.87
C GLU A 20 4.61 -13.14 -1.31
N VAL A 21 3.49 -12.89 -1.99
CA VAL A 21 2.47 -11.94 -1.52
C VAL A 21 1.21 -12.70 -1.15
N ALA A 22 0.83 -12.62 0.13
CA ALA A 22 -0.39 -13.21 0.65
C ALA A 22 -1.42 -12.12 0.97
N ILE A 23 -2.69 -12.39 0.67
CA ILE A 23 -3.81 -11.51 0.98
C ILE A 23 -4.55 -12.14 2.17
N ASP A 24 -4.39 -11.59 3.38
CA ASP A 24 -5.14 -12.09 4.55
C ASP A 24 -6.58 -11.57 4.56
N LYS A 25 -6.75 -10.30 4.19
CA LYS A 25 -8.05 -9.63 4.03
C LYS A 25 -8.00 -8.84 2.75
N GLN A 26 -9.16 -8.54 2.17
CA GLN A 26 -9.25 -7.75 0.92
C GLN A 26 -8.48 -6.41 0.98
N THR A 27 -8.29 -5.84 2.18
CA THR A 27 -7.54 -4.60 2.41
C THR A 27 -6.19 -4.78 3.11
N ALA A 28 -5.79 -6.00 3.45
CA ALA A 28 -4.55 -6.30 4.19
C ALA A 28 -3.68 -7.30 3.42
N ILE A 29 -2.46 -6.85 3.08
CA ILE A 29 -1.51 -7.59 2.26
C ILE A 29 -0.26 -7.86 3.09
N LYS A 30 0.17 -9.12 3.13
CA LYS A 30 1.46 -9.53 3.70
C LYS A 30 2.42 -9.85 2.58
N VAL A 31 3.58 -9.20 2.61
CA VAL A 31 4.70 -9.48 1.70
C VAL A 31 5.74 -10.27 2.49
N LYS A 32 6.14 -11.43 1.97
CA LYS A 32 7.18 -12.30 2.52
C LYS A 32 8.26 -12.52 1.45
N GLY A 33 9.50 -12.68 1.87
CA GLY A 33 10.60 -12.94 0.96
C GLY A 33 11.87 -13.25 1.73
N ILE A 34 12.85 -13.78 1.02
CA ILE A 34 14.16 -14.13 1.59
C ILE A 34 15.00 -12.87 1.79
N ASP A 35 14.94 -11.93 0.85
CA ASP A 35 15.69 -10.67 0.87
C ASP A 35 14.85 -9.51 1.43
N LYS A 36 15.38 -8.85 2.47
CA LYS A 36 14.75 -7.71 3.13
C LYS A 36 14.74 -6.46 2.25
N GLU A 37 15.75 -6.26 1.41
CA GLU A 37 15.81 -5.08 0.53
C GLU A 37 14.73 -5.15 -0.54
N LEU A 38 14.62 -6.29 -1.21
CA LEU A 38 13.57 -6.55 -2.19
C LEU A 38 12.16 -6.46 -1.58
N VAL A 39 11.95 -7.04 -0.40
CA VAL A 39 10.66 -6.92 0.32
C VAL A 39 10.33 -5.46 0.65
N GLY A 40 11.31 -4.70 1.15
CA GLY A 40 11.16 -3.28 1.45
C GLY A 40 10.83 -2.45 0.20
N LYS A 41 11.54 -2.70 -0.90
CA LYS A 41 11.31 -2.05 -2.20
C LYS A 41 9.90 -2.29 -2.71
N VAL A 42 9.45 -3.54 -2.72
CA VAL A 42 8.07 -3.87 -3.16
C VAL A 42 7.02 -3.23 -2.26
N CYS A 43 7.23 -3.22 -0.94
CA CYS A 43 6.32 -2.51 -0.03
C CYS A 43 6.28 -1.00 -0.31
N ALA A 44 7.41 -0.39 -0.64
CA ALA A 44 7.49 1.04 -0.98
C ALA A 44 6.81 1.34 -2.33
N ASP A 45 7.05 0.52 -3.35
CA ASP A 45 6.44 0.66 -4.67
C ASP A 45 4.91 0.58 -4.58
N ILE A 46 4.39 -0.39 -3.82
CA ILE A 46 2.94 -0.52 -3.57
C ILE A 46 2.41 0.71 -2.83
N LYS A 47 3.11 1.24 -1.82
CA LYS A 47 2.70 2.47 -1.12
C LYS A 47 2.64 3.68 -2.05
N PHE A 48 3.54 3.77 -3.02
CA PHE A 48 3.60 4.89 -3.95
C PHE A 48 2.38 4.94 -4.88
N LEU A 49 1.73 3.80 -5.17
CA LEU A 49 0.52 3.75 -5.99
C LEU A 49 -0.64 4.58 -5.42
N LYS A 50 -0.78 4.61 -4.09
CA LYS A 50 -1.79 5.43 -3.42
C LYS A 50 -1.25 5.95 -2.08
N PRO A 51 -0.57 7.11 -2.10
CA PRO A 51 -0.05 7.71 -0.88
C PRO A 51 -1.20 8.11 0.06
N VAL A 52 -0.88 8.20 1.33
CA VAL A 52 -1.87 8.50 2.37
C VAL A 52 -2.23 9.97 2.35
N GLU A 53 -3.52 10.25 2.21
CA GLU A 53 -4.04 11.61 2.23
C GLU A 53 -3.93 12.23 3.63
N PRO A 54 -3.48 13.50 3.75
CA PRO A 54 -3.24 14.15 5.04
C PRO A 54 -4.51 14.53 5.80
N TYR A 55 -5.70 14.41 5.22
CA TYR A 55 -6.96 14.78 5.89
C TYR A 55 -7.72 13.54 6.37
N LYS A 56 -8.14 12.68 5.43
CA LYS A 56 -8.96 11.49 5.73
C LYS A 56 -8.12 10.24 6.00
N GLY A 57 -6.80 10.30 5.84
CA GLY A 57 -5.91 9.14 6.03
C GLY A 57 -6.19 7.99 5.05
N LYS A 58 -6.80 8.27 3.89
CA LYS A 58 -7.05 7.26 2.86
C LYS A 58 -5.78 7.02 2.07
N GLY A 59 -5.42 5.76 1.87
CA GLY A 59 -4.23 5.35 1.13
C GLY A 59 -3.67 4.03 1.66
N ILE A 60 -2.48 3.66 1.22
CA ILE A 60 -1.81 2.43 1.63
C ILE A 60 -0.85 2.75 2.79
N THR A 61 -1.09 2.14 3.95
CA THR A 61 -0.26 2.27 5.16
C THR A 61 0.35 0.93 5.53
N SER A 62 1.48 0.97 6.23
CA SER A 62 1.92 -0.21 6.99
C SER A 62 1.12 -0.31 8.30
N SER A 63 0.98 -1.52 8.83
CA SER A 63 0.17 -1.83 10.02
C SER A 63 0.47 -0.92 11.23
N ASP A 64 1.75 -0.61 11.46
CA ASP A 64 2.20 0.13 12.64
C ASP A 64 2.59 1.58 12.33
N GLN A 65 2.27 2.09 11.13
CA GLN A 65 2.64 3.44 10.72
C GLN A 65 1.66 4.48 11.29
N PHE A 66 2.19 5.44 12.05
CA PHE A 66 1.41 6.59 12.50
C PHE A 66 1.22 7.60 11.35
N VAL A 67 -0.04 7.99 11.07
CA VAL A 67 -0.39 8.97 10.04
C VAL A 67 -0.90 10.25 10.70
N LEU A 68 -0.14 11.34 10.53
CA LEU A 68 -0.56 12.67 10.96
C LEU A 68 -1.72 13.14 10.08
N ARG A 69 -2.82 13.55 10.72
CA ARG A 69 -4.01 14.07 10.04
C ARG A 69 -4.18 15.56 10.36
N LYS A 70 -4.50 16.36 9.34
CA LYS A 70 -4.88 17.76 9.46
C LYS A 70 -6.40 17.89 9.51
N GLU A 71 -6.91 18.81 10.32
CA GLU A 71 -8.33 19.16 10.27
C GLU A 71 -8.65 19.86 8.94
N GLY A 72 -9.82 19.51 8.36
CA GLY A 72 -10.37 20.25 7.23
C GLY A 72 -10.78 21.65 7.65
N LYS A 73 -10.75 22.60 6.70
CA LYS A 73 -11.22 23.96 6.96
C LYS A 73 -12.72 23.91 7.31
N LYS A 74 -13.05 24.20 8.58
CA LYS A 74 -14.43 24.36 9.02
C LYS A 74 -15.01 25.60 8.32
N LYS A 75 -16.22 25.46 7.77
CA LYS A 75 -16.97 26.56 7.16
C LYS A 75 -17.71 27.32 8.25
#